data_AF-A0A930US22-F1
#
_entry.id   AF-A0A930US22-F1
#
_cell.length_a   1.000
_cell.length_b   1.000
_cell.length_c   1.000
_cell.angle_alpha   90.00
_cell.angle_beta   90.00
_cell.angle_gamma   90.00
#
_symmetry.space_group_name_H-M   'P 1'
#
loop_
_entity.id
_entity.type
_entity.pdbx_description
1 polymer ?
#
loop_
_entity_poly.entity_id
_entity_poly.type
_entity_poly.pdbx_seq_one_letter_code
_entity_poly.pdbx_strand_id
1 'polypeptide(L)'
;MLSSNEALPWSIALIERFETRWDWERLSLNQALPWSIALIERFETRWDWERLSLNQALPWSIALIERFETRWDWWTLSGNKALPWSIALIERFEDR
;
A
#
# COMPACT_ATOMS: atom_id res chain seq x y z
N MET A 1 -3.90 -6.62 18.17
CA MET A 1 -2.86 -5.57 18.12
C MET A 1 -3.45 -4.31 17.51
N LEU A 2 -3.06 -3.13 17.98
CA LEU A 2 -3.67 -1.87 17.56
C LEU A 2 -3.50 -1.54 16.07
N SER A 3 -2.40 -2.00 15.42
CA SER A 3 -2.14 -1.76 13.99
C SER A 3 -3.21 -2.31 13.03
N SER A 4 -3.94 -3.36 13.41
CA SER A 4 -5.02 -3.93 12.58
C SER A 4 -6.41 -3.45 13.01
N ASN A 5 -6.50 -2.50 13.94
CA ASN A 5 -7.79 -2.03 14.44
C ASN A 5 -8.39 -1.01 13.46
N GLU A 6 -9.44 -1.41 12.76
CA GLU A 6 -10.14 -0.58 11.79
C GLU A 6 -11.01 0.52 12.42
N ALA A 7 -11.29 0.43 13.73
CA ALA A 7 -12.10 1.41 14.46
C ALA A 7 -11.28 2.57 15.04
N LEU A 8 -9.96 2.58 14.87
CA LEU A 8 -9.14 3.72 15.31
C LEU A 8 -9.39 4.95 14.41
N PRO A 9 -9.32 6.17 14.97
CA PRO A 9 -9.41 7.39 14.18
C PRO A 9 -8.09 7.62 13.43
N TRP A 10 -7.84 6.79 12.42
CA TRP A 10 -6.60 6.82 11.65
C TRP A 10 -6.39 8.20 11.04
N SER A 11 -5.19 8.72 11.25
CA SER A 11 -4.71 9.96 10.66
C SER A 11 -3.20 9.86 10.49
N ILE A 12 -2.66 10.61 9.54
CA ILE A 12 -1.22 10.73 9.32
C ILE A 12 -0.51 11.13 10.64
N ALA A 13 -1.07 12.10 11.39
CA ALA A 13 -0.53 12.52 12.69
C ALA A 13 -0.53 11.40 13.75
N LEU A 14 -1.56 10.53 13.78
CA LEU A 14 -1.59 9.38 14.68
C LEU A 14 -0.51 8.36 14.33
N ILE A 15 -0.32 8.10 13.04
CA ILE A 15 0.71 7.17 12.54
C ILE A 15 2.10 7.69 12.93
N GLU A 16 2.38 8.97 12.69
CA GLU A 16 3.67 9.62 13.04
C GLU A 16 3.97 9.60 14.52
N ARG A 17 2.99 9.98 15.34
CA ARG A 17 3.18 10.09 16.78
C ARG A 17 3.69 8.80 17.41
N PHE A 18 3.36 7.66 16.79
CA PHE A 18 3.72 6.34 17.27
C PHE A 18 4.46 5.51 16.21
N GLU A 19 5.16 6.15 15.27
CA GLU A 19 5.82 5.52 14.12
C GLU A 19 6.63 4.26 14.50
N THR A 20 7.39 4.32 15.59
CA THR A 20 8.25 3.22 16.05
C THR A 20 7.53 2.14 16.86
N ARG A 21 6.25 2.35 17.21
CA ARG A 21 5.44 1.44 18.02
C ARG A 21 4.44 0.65 17.18
N TRP A 22 4.23 1.06 15.94
CA TRP A 22 3.36 0.34 15.03
C TRP A 22 4.05 -0.91 14.48
N ASP A 23 3.28 -1.98 14.41
CA ASP A 23 3.58 -3.09 13.53
C ASP A 23 3.22 -2.68 12.09
N TRP A 24 4.26 -2.47 11.28
CA TRP A 24 4.14 -1.98 9.91
C TRP A 24 3.67 -3.03 8.91
N GLU A 25 3.97 -4.31 9.15
CA GLU A 25 3.42 -5.42 8.37
C GLU A 25 1.89 -5.43 8.48
N ARG A 26 1.38 -5.28 9.71
CA ARG A 26 -0.07 -5.19 9.96
C ARG A 26 -0.69 -3.89 9.46
N LEU A 27 0.00 -2.76 9.57
CA LEU A 27 -0.50 -1.50 9.00
C LEU A 27 -0.57 -1.58 7.46
N SER A 28 0.40 -2.20 6.80
CA SER A 28 0.40 -2.38 5.33
C SER A 28 -0.83 -3.14 4.82
N LEU A 29 -1.41 -4.05 5.61
CA LEU A 29 -2.66 -4.76 5.27
C LEU A 29 -3.93 -4.05 5.73
N ASN A 30 -3.83 -2.99 6.53
CA ASN A 30 -5.00 -2.39 7.16
C ASN A 30 -5.83 -1.64 6.11
N GLN A 31 -7.11 -2.02 5.97
CA GLN A 31 -8.01 -1.44 4.98
C GLN A 31 -8.64 -0.11 5.42
N ALA A 32 -8.53 0.25 6.69
CA ALA A 32 -9.11 1.45 7.27
C ALA A 32 -8.14 2.64 7.39
N LEU A 33 -6.88 2.48 6.96
CA LEU A 33 -5.97 3.64 6.90
C LEU A 33 -6.46 4.65 5.85
N PRO A 34 -6.19 5.95 6.04
CA PRO A 34 -6.48 6.98 5.06
C PRO A 34 -5.47 6.92 3.92
N TRP A 35 -5.51 5.83 3.15
CA TRP A 35 -4.56 5.57 2.07
C TRP A 35 -4.56 6.71 1.05
N SER A 36 -3.37 7.20 0.79
CA SER A 36 -3.09 8.21 -0.23
C SER A 36 -1.65 8.01 -0.70
N ILE A 37 -1.35 8.47 -1.91
CA ILE A 37 0.02 8.47 -2.43
C ILE A 37 0.96 9.20 -1.44
N ALA A 38 0.53 10.33 -0.88
CA ALA A 38 1.30 11.08 0.13
C ALA A 38 1.57 10.28 1.42
N LEU A 39 0.61 9.48 1.91
CA LEU A 39 0.82 8.61 3.06
C LEU A 39 1.84 7.51 2.75
N ILE A 40 1.77 6.91 1.55
CA ILE A 40 2.71 5.86 1.12
C ILE A 40 4.12 6.42 1.04
N GLU A 41 4.31 7.57 0.38
CA GLU A 41 5.60 8.26 0.29
C GLU A 41 6.19 8.61 1.65
N ARG A 42 5.36 9.13 2.55
CA ARG A 42 5.83 9.63 3.84
C ARG A 42 6.49 8.55 4.69
N PHE A 43 6.05 7.31 4.56
CA PHE A 43 6.58 6.16 5.28
C PHE A 43 7.11 5.07 4.35
N GLU A 44 7.59 5.44 3.16
CA GLU A 44 7.99 4.52 2.09
C GLU A 44 8.93 3.39 2.57
N THR A 45 9.88 3.73 3.46
CA THR A 45 10.88 2.79 4.00
C THR A 45 10.36 1.92 5.14
N ARG A 46 9.19 2.24 5.69
CA ARG A 46 8.57 1.51 6.80
C ARG A 46 7.56 0.48 6.33
N TRP A 47 6.89 0.73 5.22
CA TRP A 47 5.89 -0.18 4.68
C TRP A 47 6.50 -1.53 4.33
N ASP A 48 5.78 -2.58 4.70
CA ASP A 48 5.95 -3.90 4.10
C ASP A 48 5.28 -3.87 2.72
N TRP A 49 6.10 -3.98 1.67
CA TRP A 49 5.65 -3.84 0.28
C TRP A 49 4.98 -5.08 -0.29
N GLU A 50 5.31 -6.27 0.22
CA GLU A 50 4.58 -7.51 -0.11
C GLU A 50 3.14 -7.38 0.39
N ARG A 51 2.98 -6.94 1.65
CA ARG A 51 1.67 -6.68 2.26
C ARG A 51 0.89 -5.55 1.60
N LEU A 52 1.54 -4.45 1.23
CA LEU A 52 0.87 -3.39 0.46
C LEU A 52 0.40 -3.90 -0.92
N SER A 53 1.19 -4.77 -1.56
CA SER A 53 0.84 -5.34 -2.88
C SER A 53 -0.44 -6.18 -2.82
N LEU A 54 -0.74 -6.82 -1.68
CA LEU A 54 -2.01 -7.53 -1.42
C LEU A 54 -3.19 -6.62 -1.09
N ASN A 55 -2.93 -5.40 -0.62
CA ASN A 55 -3.95 -4.61 0.02
C ASN A 55 -4.89 -3.97 -1.03
N GLN A 56 -6.18 -4.28 -0.91
CA GLN A 56 -7.21 -3.85 -1.85
C GLN A 56 -7.74 -2.44 -1.58
N ALA A 57 -7.40 -1.84 -0.44
CA ALA A 57 -7.84 -0.51 -0.03
C ALA A 57 -6.91 0.63 -0.48
N LEU A 58 -5.77 0.31 -1.11
CA LEU A 58 -4.91 1.35 -1.69
C LEU A 58 -5.64 2.07 -2.84
N PRO A 59 -5.33 3.35 -3.08
CA PRO A 59 -5.85 4.10 -4.23
C PRO A 59 -5.13 3.68 -5.52
N TRP A 60 -5.33 2.43 -5.93
CA TRP A 60 -4.68 1.84 -7.09
C TRP A 60 -4.96 2.66 -8.35
N SER A 61 -3.88 3.02 -9.02
CA SER A 61 -3.86 3.76 -10.27
C SER A 61 -2.55 3.45 -10.99
N ILE A 62 -2.50 3.62 -12.31
CA ILE A 62 -1.25 3.47 -13.07
C ILE A 62 -0.16 4.38 -12.47
N ALA A 63 -0.50 5.62 -12.11
CA ALA A 63 0.43 6.56 -11.48
C ALA A 63 1.00 6.07 -10.14
N LEU A 64 0.19 5.42 -9.29
CA LEU A 64 0.69 4.82 -8.04
C LEU A 64 1.63 3.65 -8.32
N ILE A 65 1.30 2.81 -9.31
CA ILE A 65 2.11 1.65 -9.69
C ILE A 65 3.46 2.10 -10.24
N GLU A 66 3.47 3.03 -11.21
CA GLU A 66 4.69 3.60 -11.80
C GLU A 66 5.57 4.29 -10.75
N ARG A 67 4.97 5.04 -9.83
CA ARG A 67 5.71 5.80 -8.83
C ARG A 67 6.58 4.92 -7.92
N PHE A 68 6.11 3.71 -7.63
CA PHE A 68 6.78 2.75 -6.74
C PHE A 68 7.10 1.43 -7.44
N GLU A 69 7.32 1.47 -8.75
CA GLU A 69 7.49 0.30 -9.61
C GLU A 69 8.51 -0.72 -9.05
N THR A 70 9.63 -0.23 -8.52
CA THR A 70 10.73 -1.04 -7.98
C THR A 70 10.47 -1.59 -6.58
N ARG A 71 9.41 -1.13 -5.91
CA ARG A 71 9.09 -1.49 -4.54
C ARG A 71 8.02 -2.58 -4.45
N TRP A 72 7.09 -2.62 -5.42
CA TRP A 72 6.03 -3.60 -5.45
C TRP A 72 6.56 -5.04 -5.56
N ASP A 73 5.89 -5.95 -4.85
CA ASP A 73 6.06 -7.38 -5.07
C ASP A 73 5.15 -7.80 -6.23
N TRP A 74 5.72 -7.96 -7.43
CA TRP A 74 4.94 -8.16 -8.66
C TRP A 74 4.20 -9.48 -8.70
N TRP A 75 4.76 -10.53 -8.10
CA TRP A 75 4.09 -11.82 -7.96
C TRP A 75 2.77 -11.65 -7.22
N THR A 76 2.82 -10.98 -6.07
CA THR A 76 1.68 -10.72 -5.21
C THR A 76 0.70 -9.71 -5.82
N LEU A 77 1.24 -8.63 -6.38
CA LEU A 77 0.49 -7.57 -7.03
C LEU A 77 -0.35 -8.11 -8.21
N SER A 78 0.20 -9.05 -8.99
CA SER A 78 -0.50 -9.66 -10.13
C SER A 78 -1.79 -10.42 -9.74
N GLY A 79 -1.92 -10.85 -8.48
CA GLY A 79 -3.13 -11.46 -7.93
C GLY A 79 -4.14 -10.47 -7.35
N ASN A 80 -3.79 -9.18 -7.25
CA ASN A 80 -4.62 -8.18 -6.60
C ASN A 80 -5.77 -7.73 -7.51
N LYS A 81 -7.00 -8.06 -7.11
CA LYS A 81 -8.22 -7.76 -7.88
C LYS A 81 -8.63 -6.28 -7.84
N ALA A 82 -8.04 -5.48 -6.95
CA ALA A 82 -8.34 -4.06 -6.85
C ALA A 82 -7.52 -3.21 -7.83
N LEU A 83 -6.58 -3.80 -8.58
CA LEU A 83 -5.81 -3.07 -9.59
C LEU A 83 -6.69 -2.65 -10.77
N PRO A 84 -6.34 -1.52 -11.42
CA PRO A 84 -7.01 -1.06 -12.62
C PRO A 84 -6.57 -1.87 -13.85
N TRP A 85 -6.86 -3.18 -13.82
CA TRP A 85 -6.51 -4.11 -14.89
C TRP A 85 -7.01 -3.61 -16.24
N SER A 86 -6.08 -3.46 -17.17
CA SER A 86 -6.32 -3.06 -18.55
C SER A 86 -5.19 -3.58 -19.42
N ILE A 87 -5.43 -3.68 -20.73
CA ILE A 87 -4.37 -4.05 -21.68
C ILE A 87 -3.19 -3.08 -21.55
N ALA A 88 -3.47 -1.78 -21.46
CA ALA A 88 -2.43 -0.77 -21.27
C ALA A 88 -1.59 -0.98 -20.00
N LEU A 89 -2.21 -1.38 -18.88
CA LEU A 89 -1.47 -1.72 -17.66
C LEU A 89 -0.57 -2.96 -17.87
N ILE A 90 -1.09 -3.99 -18.53
CA ILE A 90 -0.36 -5.23 -18.79
C ILE A 90 0.83 -4.97 -19.71
N GLU A 91 0.62 -4.33 -20.87
CA GLU A 91 1.68 -3.98 -21.82
C GLU A 91 2.75 -3.09 -21.17
N ARG A 92 2.34 -2.20 -20.26
CA ARG A 92 3.27 -1.29 -19.58
C ARG A 92 4.24 -2.01 -18.64
N PHE A 93 3.82 -3.13 -18.05
CA PHE A 93 4.54 -3.84 -16.99
C PHE A 93 4.72 -5.33 -17.31
N GLU A 94 4.74 -5.71 -18.59
CA GLU A 94 4.81 -7.12 -19.00
C GLU A 94 6.11 -7.83 -18.60
N ASP A 95 7.20 -7.07 -18.45
CA ASP A 95 8.53 -7.58 -18.07
C ASP A 95 8.73 -7.71 -16.55
N ARG A 96 7.70 -7.43 -15.75
CA ARG A 96 7.77 -7.43 -14.28
C ARG A 96 7.33 -8.74 -13.65
#